data_AF-A0AA86NY66-F1
#
_entry.id   AF-A0AA86NY66-F1
#
_cell.length_a   1.000
_cell.length_b   1.000
_cell.length_c   1.000
_cell.angle_alpha   90.00
_cell.angle_beta   90.00
_cell.angle_gamma   90.00
#
_symmetry.space_group_name_H-M   'P 1'
#
loop_
_entity.id
_entity.type
_entity.pdbx_description
1 polymer ?
#
loop_
_entity_poly.entity_id
_entity_poly.type
_entity_poly.pdbx_seq_one_letter_code
_entity_poly.pdbx_strand_id
1 'polypeptide(L)'
;MNIDQNQIDVLLQKYDELYALNPELYDLFKQDVDFIDEKIPTAIPFQQNQRHYSQATSIARHLQRKGFFDQTTTILEAGSGTGQLGLTIACLLTPNPQIYADELTRVNSGDTKKNTIPQNIKPKSSMYLVDLKQGLKYKNDRYFCFTDFHAVRLIGNLIGVNRQTIQTHNIKREYNQMLNIDAVSSEQTTPINKLTVVGKHLCGAATDIVLVYEGVDQFGIALCCHAKCDVGLYVNKEYLHGMDMQFMFKLTSYQHCYGKQELNEEQMFRKELGFKARQMLDVGRILYLQSTGYTVGLVKYCSDEESGEAWLLWAKK
;
A
#
# COMPACT_ATOMS: atom_id res chain seq x y z
N MET A 1 -22.48 3.36 -22.97
CA MET A 1 -21.43 3.22 -23.98
C MET A 1 -21.56 1.80 -24.50
N ASN A 2 -21.98 1.62 -25.76
CA ASN A 2 -21.95 0.29 -26.38
C ASN A 2 -20.49 -0.04 -26.63
N ILE A 3 -20.01 -1.11 -26.01
CA ILE A 3 -18.69 -1.66 -26.32
C ILE A 3 -18.85 -2.50 -27.59
N ASP A 4 -17.88 -2.40 -28.47
CA ASP A 4 -17.81 -3.24 -29.66
C ASP A 4 -17.54 -4.70 -29.25
N GLN A 5 -18.43 -5.60 -29.68
CA GLN A 5 -18.32 -7.03 -29.41
C GLN A 5 -16.97 -7.60 -29.88
N ASN A 6 -16.44 -7.11 -31.00
CA ASN A 6 -15.14 -7.53 -31.51
C ASN A 6 -14.01 -7.23 -30.52
N GLN A 7 -14.05 -6.08 -29.83
CA GLN A 7 -13.06 -5.74 -28.82
C GLN A 7 -13.14 -6.64 -27.58
N ILE A 8 -14.36 -7.09 -27.22
CA ILE A 8 -14.58 -8.05 -26.14
C ILE A 8 -13.99 -9.40 -26.52
N ASP A 9 -14.30 -9.89 -27.72
CA ASP A 9 -13.85 -11.20 -28.20
C ASP A 9 -12.31 -11.28 -28.27
N VAL A 10 -11.66 -10.22 -28.78
CA VAL A 10 -10.19 -10.11 -28.80
C VAL A 10 -9.61 -10.15 -27.38
N LEU A 11 -10.24 -9.48 -26.41
CA LEU A 11 -9.76 -9.50 -25.03
C LEU A 11 -9.92 -10.87 -24.38
N LEU A 12 -11.05 -11.55 -24.61
CA LEU A 12 -11.30 -12.88 -24.05
C LEU A 12 -10.32 -13.91 -24.65
N GLN A 13 -10.12 -13.87 -25.97
CA GLN A 13 -9.10 -14.69 -26.62
C GLN A 13 -7.73 -14.44 -26.00
N LYS A 14 -7.36 -13.17 -25.80
CA LYS A 14 -6.06 -12.84 -25.23
C LYS A 14 -5.92 -13.26 -23.77
N TYR A 15 -7.01 -13.16 -23.00
CA TYR A 15 -7.04 -13.68 -21.64
C TYR A 15 -6.76 -15.18 -21.62
N ASP A 16 -7.40 -15.96 -22.48
CA ASP A 16 -7.22 -17.41 -22.55
C ASP A 16 -5.80 -17.79 -22.97
N GLU A 17 -5.21 -17.07 -23.94
CA GLU A 17 -3.80 -17.22 -24.32
C GLU A 17 -2.86 -16.98 -23.13
N LEU A 18 -3.04 -15.89 -22.41
CA LEU A 18 -2.19 -15.52 -21.27
C LEU A 18 -2.38 -16.46 -20.08
N TYR A 19 -3.62 -16.91 -19.84
CA TYR A 19 -3.93 -17.91 -18.83
C TYR A 19 -3.24 -19.23 -19.14
N ALA A 20 -3.28 -19.70 -20.39
CA ALA A 20 -2.61 -20.92 -20.82
C ALA A 20 -1.08 -20.86 -20.66
N LEU A 21 -0.50 -19.65 -20.78
CA LEU A 21 0.94 -19.42 -20.61
C LEU A 21 1.38 -19.40 -19.14
N ASN A 22 0.54 -18.91 -18.22
CA ASN A 22 0.90 -18.72 -16.80
C ASN A 22 -0.24 -19.14 -15.85
N PRO A 23 -0.78 -20.37 -15.95
CA PRO A 23 -2.00 -20.75 -15.24
C PRO A 23 -1.88 -20.58 -13.72
N GLU A 24 -0.70 -20.86 -13.16
CA GLU A 24 -0.40 -20.71 -11.73
C GLU A 24 -0.53 -19.27 -11.23
N LEU A 25 -0.21 -18.27 -12.07
CA LEU A 25 -0.33 -16.85 -11.68
C LEU A 25 -1.78 -16.38 -11.71
N TYR A 26 -2.57 -16.89 -12.66
CA TYR A 26 -4.01 -16.60 -12.72
C TYR A 26 -4.79 -17.33 -11.63
N ASP A 27 -4.35 -18.53 -11.25
CA ASP A 27 -4.98 -19.30 -10.18
C ASP A 27 -4.80 -18.68 -8.79
N LEU A 28 -3.81 -17.79 -8.60
CA LEU A 28 -3.72 -16.96 -7.39
C LEU A 28 -5.00 -16.18 -7.12
N PHE A 29 -5.76 -15.83 -8.14
CA PHE A 29 -7.02 -15.08 -8.01
C PHE A 29 -8.23 -15.94 -7.60
N LYS A 30 -8.06 -17.27 -7.55
CA LYS A 30 -9.09 -18.22 -7.11
C LYS A 30 -9.03 -18.51 -5.62
N GLN A 31 -8.01 -18.00 -4.92
CA GLN A 31 -7.82 -18.24 -3.50
C GLN A 31 -8.97 -17.69 -2.64
N ASP A 32 -9.24 -18.38 -1.54
CA ASP A 32 -10.15 -17.92 -0.51
C ASP A 32 -9.64 -16.65 0.16
N VAL A 33 -10.56 -15.92 0.79
CA VAL A 33 -10.23 -14.73 1.58
C VAL A 33 -9.42 -15.15 2.81
N ASP A 34 -8.22 -14.60 2.96
CA ASP A 34 -7.37 -14.74 4.15
C ASP A 34 -7.36 -13.42 4.92
N PHE A 35 -8.44 -13.16 5.66
CA PHE A 35 -8.63 -11.93 6.42
C PHE A 35 -8.10 -12.06 7.85
N ILE A 36 -7.13 -11.22 8.21
CA ILE A 36 -6.48 -11.26 9.52
C ILE A 36 -6.82 -9.98 10.31
N ASP A 37 -7.92 -9.98 11.07
CA ASP A 37 -8.28 -8.87 11.97
C ASP A 37 -7.85 -9.12 13.43
N GLU A 38 -6.66 -9.68 13.60
CA GLU A 38 -6.07 -9.87 14.92
C GLU A 38 -5.75 -8.53 15.56
N LYS A 39 -6.50 -8.17 16.61
CA LYS A 39 -6.34 -6.92 17.36
C LYS A 39 -4.87 -6.60 17.64
N ILE A 40 -4.45 -5.42 17.19
CA ILE A 40 -3.13 -4.86 17.47
C ILE A 40 -3.18 -4.13 18.82
N PRO A 41 -2.36 -4.53 19.81
CA PRO A 41 -2.22 -3.78 21.06
C PRO A 41 -1.78 -2.35 20.78
N THR A 42 -2.41 -1.37 21.44
CA THR A 42 -2.08 0.04 21.25
C THR A 42 -2.41 0.85 22.50
N ALA A 43 -1.62 1.90 22.74
CA ALA A 43 -1.86 2.88 23.82
C ALA A 43 -2.73 4.06 23.37
N ILE A 44 -3.23 4.03 22.12
CA ILE A 44 -4.11 5.07 21.59
C ILE A 44 -5.46 5.03 22.34
N PRO A 45 -5.89 6.11 23.02
CA PRO A 45 -6.98 6.06 24.00
C PRO A 45 -8.40 6.15 23.40
N PHE A 46 -8.58 6.09 22.08
CA PHE A 46 -9.89 6.19 21.42
C PHE A 46 -10.02 5.15 20.31
N GLN A 47 -11.27 4.78 20.02
CA GLN A 47 -11.59 3.83 18.97
C GLN A 47 -11.30 4.44 17.60
N GLN A 48 -10.51 3.72 16.79
CA GLN A 48 -10.33 4.04 15.38
C GLN A 48 -11.54 3.54 14.58
N ASN A 49 -11.86 4.19 13.44
CA ASN A 49 -12.94 3.75 12.56
C ASN A 49 -12.71 2.29 12.11
N GLN A 50 -13.65 1.40 12.42
CA GLN A 50 -13.44 -0.05 12.36
C GLN A 50 -13.06 -0.57 10.96
N ARG A 51 -13.78 -0.23 9.89
CA ARG A 51 -13.53 -0.83 8.55
C ARG A 51 -12.14 -0.55 7.97
N HIS A 52 -11.72 0.72 7.92
CA HIS A 52 -10.40 1.07 7.40
C HIS A 52 -9.26 0.60 8.30
N TYR A 53 -9.55 0.39 9.59
CA TYR A 53 -8.63 -0.17 10.54
C TYR A 53 -8.43 -1.66 10.30
N SER A 54 -9.50 -2.45 10.20
CA SER A 54 -9.41 -3.90 9.98
C SER A 54 -8.68 -4.27 8.69
N GLN A 55 -8.87 -3.51 7.60
CA GLN A 55 -8.09 -3.69 6.37
C GLN A 55 -6.59 -3.41 6.57
N ALA A 56 -6.26 -2.29 7.23
CA ALA A 56 -4.88 -1.97 7.53
C ALA A 56 -4.24 -3.01 8.46
N THR A 57 -5.02 -3.56 9.40
CA THR A 57 -4.61 -4.67 10.28
C THR A 57 -4.29 -5.91 9.47
N SER A 58 -5.20 -6.34 8.58
CA SER A 58 -4.99 -7.51 7.73
C SER A 58 -3.74 -7.37 6.86
N ILE A 59 -3.56 -6.23 6.18
CA ILE A 59 -2.34 -5.95 5.41
C ILE A 59 -1.09 -6.02 6.29
N ALA A 60 -1.07 -5.30 7.42
CA ALA A 60 0.09 -5.24 8.30
C ALA A 60 0.47 -6.62 8.85
N ARG A 61 -0.52 -7.45 9.21
CA ARG A 61 -0.31 -8.82 9.70
C ARG A 61 0.22 -9.75 8.61
N HIS A 62 -0.30 -9.66 7.39
CA HIS A 62 0.23 -10.41 6.25
C HIS A 62 1.70 -10.11 5.99
N LEU A 63 2.06 -8.82 5.98
CA LEU A 63 3.45 -8.40 5.79
C LEU A 63 4.34 -8.85 6.95
N GLN A 64 3.88 -8.72 8.20
CA GLN A 64 4.60 -9.22 9.38
C GLN A 64 4.87 -10.72 9.29
N ARG A 65 3.84 -11.55 9.01
CA ARG A 65 3.97 -13.01 8.88
C ARG A 65 4.93 -13.42 7.75
N LYS A 66 5.07 -12.58 6.71
CA LYS A 66 6.00 -12.79 5.60
C LYS A 66 7.43 -12.30 5.86
N GLY A 67 7.71 -11.74 7.04
CA GLY A 67 9.06 -11.27 7.42
C GLY A 67 9.45 -9.93 6.76
N PHE A 68 8.47 -9.04 6.54
CA PHE A 68 8.72 -7.73 5.95
C PHE A 68 9.36 -6.72 6.90
N PHE A 69 9.34 -7.00 8.20
CA PHE A 69 9.77 -6.07 9.24
C PHE A 69 10.77 -6.74 10.18
N ASP A 70 11.93 -6.11 10.31
CA ASP A 70 12.98 -6.42 11.27
C ASP A 70 13.58 -5.11 11.82
N GLN A 71 14.52 -5.21 12.76
CA GLN A 71 15.14 -4.03 13.40
C GLN A 71 15.94 -3.13 12.43
N THR A 72 16.25 -3.62 11.23
CA THR A 72 17.03 -2.90 10.22
C THR A 72 16.14 -2.32 9.10
N THR A 73 14.84 -2.59 9.17
CA THR A 73 13.89 -2.24 8.13
C THR A 73 13.49 -0.77 8.24
N THR A 74 13.71 -0.03 7.16
CA THR A 74 13.14 1.29 6.96
C THR A 74 11.81 1.18 6.20
N ILE A 75 10.75 1.79 6.74
CA ILE A 75 9.40 1.63 6.22
C ILE A 75 8.93 2.93 5.57
N LEU A 76 8.44 2.82 4.34
CA LEU A 76 7.87 3.90 3.56
C LEU A 76 6.43 3.56 3.16
N GLU A 77 5.46 4.41 3.53
CA GLU A 77 4.08 4.34 3.05
C GLU A 77 3.92 5.26 1.82
N ALA A 78 3.74 4.66 0.64
CA ALA A 78 3.44 5.34 -0.60
C ALA A 78 1.94 5.66 -0.70
N GLY A 79 1.61 6.90 -1.07
CA GLY A 79 0.20 7.34 -1.12
C GLY A 79 -0.45 7.40 0.25
N SER A 80 0.30 7.89 1.25
CA SER A 80 -0.03 7.74 2.66
C SER A 80 -1.35 8.38 3.09
N GLY A 81 -1.82 9.45 2.44
CA GLY A 81 -3.08 10.11 2.76
C GLY A 81 -3.15 10.47 4.25
N THR A 82 -4.08 9.81 4.96
CA THR A 82 -4.27 10.01 6.42
C THR A 82 -3.15 9.41 7.28
N GLY A 83 -2.26 8.59 6.72
CA GLY A 83 -1.23 7.83 7.44
C GLY A 83 -1.77 6.62 8.20
N GLN A 84 -2.88 6.02 7.72
CA GLN A 84 -3.56 4.94 8.45
C GLN A 84 -2.77 3.63 8.41
N LEU A 85 -2.25 3.23 7.26
CA LEU A 85 -1.52 1.95 7.15
C LEU A 85 -0.19 2.05 7.92
N GLY A 86 0.53 3.16 7.78
CA GLY A 86 1.74 3.44 8.53
C GLY A 86 1.50 3.43 10.03
N LEU A 87 0.47 4.13 10.54
CA LEU A 87 0.17 4.10 11.97
C LEU A 87 -0.16 2.68 12.45
N THR A 88 -0.94 1.91 11.68
CA THR A 88 -1.27 0.53 12.05
C THR A 88 -0.01 -0.34 12.13
N ILE A 89 0.91 -0.22 11.18
CA ILE A 89 2.21 -0.92 11.21
C ILE A 89 3.06 -0.44 12.40
N ALA A 90 3.09 0.86 12.68
CA ALA A 90 3.84 1.41 13.82
C ALA A 90 3.31 0.87 15.16
N CYS A 91 1.99 0.76 15.32
CA CYS A 91 1.40 0.10 16.48
C CYS A 91 1.77 -1.38 16.54
N LEU A 92 1.69 -2.11 15.42
CA LEU A 92 2.04 -3.52 15.35
C LEU A 92 3.49 -3.80 15.76
N LEU A 93 4.40 -2.92 15.37
CA LEU A 93 5.83 -3.04 15.62
C LEU A 93 6.28 -2.42 16.96
N THR A 94 5.36 -1.84 17.75
CA THR A 94 5.65 -1.32 19.09
C THR A 94 5.56 -2.45 20.11
N PRO A 95 6.68 -2.97 20.67
CA PRO A 95 6.66 -4.19 21.47
C PRO A 95 5.98 -4.02 22.83
N ASN A 96 6.10 -2.83 23.42
CA ASN A 96 5.54 -2.52 24.74
C ASN A 96 4.74 -1.22 24.69
N PRO A 97 3.48 -1.26 24.20
CA PRO A 97 2.62 -0.08 24.18
C PRO A 97 2.28 0.43 25.59
N GLN A 98 2.35 -0.42 26.62
CA GLN A 98 1.96 -0.04 27.99
C GLN A 98 2.77 1.14 28.54
N ILE A 99 4.06 1.23 28.18
CA ILE A 99 4.92 2.38 28.55
C ILE A 99 4.28 3.72 28.15
N TYR A 100 3.64 3.78 26.97
CA TYR A 100 2.97 4.98 26.50
C TYR A 100 1.64 5.23 27.23
N ALA A 101 0.91 4.19 27.58
CA ALA A 101 -0.33 4.31 28.36
C ALA A 101 -0.06 4.81 29.79
N ASP A 102 0.99 4.30 30.42
CA ASP A 102 1.43 4.72 31.75
C ASP A 102 1.86 6.19 31.74
N GLU A 103 2.63 6.58 30.71
CA GLU A 103 3.05 7.96 30.55
C GLU A 103 1.87 8.92 30.32
N LEU A 104 0.90 8.53 29.48
CA LEU A 104 -0.31 9.32 29.28
C LEU A 104 -1.06 9.52 30.61
N THR A 105 -1.11 8.49 31.45
CA THR A 105 -1.75 8.54 32.78
C THR A 105 -1.00 9.51 33.69
N ARG A 106 0.33 9.45 33.71
CA ARG A 106 1.19 10.38 34.45
C ARG A 106 0.97 11.83 34.04
N VAL A 107 0.95 12.12 32.74
CA VAL A 107 0.75 13.47 32.21
C VAL A 107 -0.65 14.00 32.55
N ASN A 108 -1.68 13.16 32.43
CA ASN A 108 -3.07 13.55 32.73
C ASN A 108 -3.39 13.67 34.22
N SER A 109 -2.52 13.14 35.10
CA SER A 109 -2.66 13.28 36.55
C SER A 109 -2.26 14.68 37.08
N GLY A 110 -1.62 15.52 36.27
CA GLY A 110 -1.32 16.92 36.60
C GLY A 110 -2.48 17.89 36.30
N ASP A 111 -2.37 19.14 36.76
CA ASP A 111 -3.40 20.20 36.66
C ASP A 111 -3.83 20.59 35.23
N THR A 112 -3.22 20.04 34.17
CA THR A 112 -3.63 20.27 32.78
C THR A 112 -3.79 18.95 32.04
N LYS A 113 -5.04 18.61 31.67
CA LYS A 113 -5.34 17.46 30.78
C LYS A 113 -4.68 17.69 29.41
N LYS A 114 -3.55 17.05 29.16
CA LYS A 114 -2.89 17.03 27.86
C LYS A 114 -3.02 15.63 27.27
N ASN A 115 -3.71 15.51 26.14
CA ASN A 115 -3.82 14.27 25.38
C ASN A 115 -2.55 13.96 24.56
N THR A 116 -1.38 14.32 25.09
CA THR A 116 -0.09 14.22 24.40
C THR A 116 0.97 13.68 25.33
N ILE A 117 1.82 12.84 24.76
CA ILE A 117 2.93 12.18 25.44
C ILE A 117 4.25 12.93 25.12
N PRO A 118 5.16 13.11 26.09
CA PRO A 118 6.49 13.69 25.85
C PRO A 118 7.27 12.94 24.77
N GLN A 119 8.03 13.67 23.96
CA GLN A 119 8.72 13.08 22.81
C GLN A 119 9.96 12.26 23.22
N ASN A 120 10.56 12.56 24.38
CA ASN A 120 11.87 12.05 24.79
C ASN A 120 11.81 10.83 25.71
N ILE A 121 10.69 10.11 25.75
CA ILE A 121 10.54 8.92 26.61
C ILE A 121 11.54 7.84 26.20
N LYS A 122 11.71 7.64 24.89
CA LYS A 122 12.69 6.73 24.32
C LYS A 122 13.02 7.10 22.86
N PRO A 123 14.16 6.65 22.33
CA PRO A 123 14.49 6.79 20.91
C PRO A 123 13.40 6.17 20.03
N LYS A 124 13.08 6.83 18.91
CA LYS A 124 12.07 6.38 17.95
C LYS A 124 12.66 6.26 16.55
N SER A 125 12.27 5.22 15.82
CA SER A 125 12.60 5.06 14.40
C SER A 125 11.73 5.95 13.52
N SER A 126 12.23 6.34 12.35
CA SER A 126 11.46 7.07 11.35
C SER A 126 10.53 6.14 10.57
N MET A 127 9.29 6.57 10.35
CA MET A 127 8.40 5.99 9.35
C MET A 127 8.06 7.07 8.32
N TYR A 128 8.35 6.80 7.06
CA TYR A 128 8.21 7.78 5.98
C TYR A 128 6.83 7.69 5.36
N LEU A 129 6.08 8.77 5.40
CA LEU A 129 4.74 8.89 4.84
C LEU A 129 4.84 9.78 3.61
N VAL A 130 4.76 9.19 2.42
CA VAL A 130 4.92 9.92 1.15
C VAL A 130 3.55 10.22 0.58
N ASP A 131 3.34 11.47 0.16
CA ASP A 131 2.14 11.86 -0.57
C ASP A 131 2.43 13.03 -1.52
N LEU A 132 1.54 13.22 -2.49
CA LEU A 132 1.62 14.35 -3.40
C LEU A 132 1.31 15.66 -2.66
N LYS A 133 1.81 16.77 -3.23
CA LYS A 133 1.73 18.12 -2.64
C LYS A 133 0.30 18.61 -2.33
N GLN A 134 -0.72 18.02 -2.94
CA GLN A 134 -2.11 18.37 -2.72
C GLN A 134 -2.81 17.29 -1.88
N GLY A 135 -3.44 17.69 -0.78
CA GLY A 135 -4.31 16.79 -0.01
C GLY A 135 -3.69 16.12 1.22
N LEU A 136 -2.61 16.66 1.79
CA LEU A 136 -2.00 16.14 3.02
C LEU A 136 -3.03 16.06 4.16
N LYS A 137 -3.31 14.84 4.62
CA LYS A 137 -4.24 14.57 5.72
C LYS A 137 -3.43 14.11 6.93
N TYR A 138 -3.09 15.01 7.83
CA TYR A 138 -2.30 14.72 9.03
C TYR A 138 -3.08 14.00 10.16
N LYS A 139 -4.20 13.35 9.83
CA LYS A 139 -5.18 12.87 10.82
C LYS A 139 -4.54 11.92 11.85
N ASN A 140 -3.67 11.03 11.40
CA ASN A 140 -3.11 9.98 12.24
C ASN A 140 -1.69 10.29 12.76
N ASP A 141 -1.01 11.30 12.21
CA ASP A 141 0.36 11.69 12.57
C ASP A 141 0.50 11.96 14.08
N ARG A 142 -0.50 12.61 14.65
CA ARG A 142 -0.52 12.93 16.09
C ARG A 142 -0.49 11.69 16.99
N TYR A 143 -0.85 10.52 16.47
CA TYR A 143 -0.91 9.27 17.22
C TYR A 143 0.39 8.46 17.20
N PHE A 144 1.36 8.82 16.37
CA PHE A 144 2.71 8.25 16.44
C PHE A 144 3.42 8.60 17.76
N CYS A 145 2.89 9.54 18.57
CA CYS A 145 3.41 9.74 19.92
C CYS A 145 3.23 8.50 20.82
N PHE A 146 2.26 7.61 20.52
CA PHE A 146 1.96 6.36 21.24
C PHE A 146 2.70 5.12 20.72
N THR A 147 3.68 5.28 19.82
CA THR A 147 4.40 4.16 19.18
C THR A 147 5.91 4.35 19.24
N ASP A 148 6.68 3.33 18.89
CA ASP A 148 8.15 3.38 18.78
C ASP A 148 8.65 4.16 17.55
N PHE A 149 7.73 4.80 16.81
CA PHE A 149 8.00 5.45 15.55
C PHE A 149 7.62 6.93 15.61
N HIS A 150 8.27 7.74 14.80
CA HIS A 150 7.78 9.07 14.45
C HIS A 150 7.44 9.10 12.95
N ALA A 151 6.35 9.78 12.61
CA ALA A 151 5.98 10.00 11.22
C ALA A 151 6.84 11.11 10.62
N VAL A 152 7.46 10.83 9.46
CA VAL A 152 8.17 11.81 8.63
C VAL A 152 7.41 11.96 7.33
N ARG A 153 6.84 13.14 7.05
CA ARG A 153 6.13 13.38 5.79
C ARG A 153 7.04 13.89 4.71
N LEU A 154 7.12 13.13 3.61
CA LEU A 154 7.83 13.52 2.40
C LEU A 154 6.80 13.94 1.35
N ILE A 155 6.96 15.15 0.83
CA ILE A 155 6.05 15.70 -0.16
C ILE A 155 6.73 15.66 -1.52
N GLY A 156 6.09 14.97 -2.45
CA GLY A 156 6.52 14.97 -3.84
C GLY A 156 6.26 13.64 -4.52
N ASN A 157 6.77 13.54 -5.75
CA ASN A 157 6.67 12.31 -6.51
C ASN A 157 7.61 11.25 -5.92
N LEU A 158 7.09 10.03 -5.72
CA LEU A 158 7.86 8.87 -5.26
C LEU A 158 9.12 8.61 -6.09
N ILE A 159 9.12 9.00 -7.37
CA ILE A 159 10.28 8.91 -8.27
C ILE A 159 11.53 9.62 -7.70
N GLY A 160 11.36 10.68 -6.90
CA GLY A 160 12.49 11.42 -6.31
C GLY A 160 12.90 10.94 -4.91
N VAL A 161 12.14 10.04 -4.29
CA VAL A 161 12.58 9.38 -3.06
C VAL A 161 13.58 8.31 -3.51
N ASN A 162 14.76 8.23 -2.89
CA ASN A 162 15.72 7.12 -3.05
C ASN A 162 16.32 6.79 -1.68
N ARG A 163 17.13 5.71 -1.56
CA ARG A 163 17.79 5.37 -0.28
C ARG A 163 18.58 6.55 0.29
N GLN A 164 19.23 7.35 -0.55
CA GLN A 164 20.00 8.52 -0.15
C GLN A 164 19.07 9.64 0.39
N THR A 165 17.92 9.89 -0.23
CA THR A 165 16.88 10.79 0.28
C THR A 165 16.36 10.30 1.62
N ILE A 166 16.03 9.02 1.77
CA ILE A 166 15.53 8.49 3.05
C ILE A 166 16.60 8.60 4.14
N GLN A 167 17.84 8.24 3.80
CA GLN A 167 19.00 8.37 4.67
C GLN A 167 19.16 9.79 5.19
N THR A 168 19.21 10.80 4.32
CA THR A 168 19.36 12.21 4.71
C THR A 168 18.19 12.72 5.56
N HIS A 169 17.08 11.98 5.60
CA HIS A 169 15.89 12.31 6.36
C HIS A 169 15.73 11.48 7.65
N ASN A 170 16.80 10.85 8.19
CA ASN A 170 16.81 10.26 9.53
C ASN A 170 16.86 11.37 10.61
N ILE A 171 15.83 12.22 10.59
CA ILE A 171 15.77 13.51 11.26
C ILE A 171 15.04 13.35 12.60
N LYS A 172 15.60 13.91 13.67
CA LYS A 172 14.95 13.97 14.98
C LYS A 172 13.62 14.74 14.87
N ARG A 173 12.56 14.25 15.54
CA ARG A 173 11.20 14.82 15.53
C ARG A 173 11.10 16.32 15.85
N GLU A 174 12.10 16.90 16.51
CA GLU A 174 12.19 18.35 16.74
C GLU A 174 12.12 19.18 15.44
N TYR A 175 12.41 18.56 14.30
CA TYR A 175 12.20 19.09 12.95
C TYR A 175 11.01 18.45 12.23
N ASN A 176 9.85 18.33 12.89
CA ASN A 176 8.58 17.93 12.27
C ASN A 176 8.22 18.90 11.11
N GLN A 177 8.92 18.76 10.00
CA GLN A 177 8.95 19.67 8.87
C GLN A 177 8.54 18.87 7.65
N MET A 178 7.62 19.44 6.90
CA MET A 178 7.34 19.03 5.53
C MET A 178 8.65 19.14 4.75
N LEU A 179 9.18 18.02 4.27
CA LEU A 179 10.40 18.02 3.46
C LEU A 179 9.99 17.89 2.00
N ASN A 180 10.39 18.89 1.21
CA ASN A 180 10.30 18.80 -0.25
C ASN A 180 11.49 17.98 -0.74
N ILE A 181 11.21 17.00 -1.59
CA ILE A 181 12.23 16.08 -2.13
C ILE A 181 13.39 16.83 -2.83
N ASP A 182 13.14 18.03 -3.36
CA ASP A 182 14.12 18.81 -4.13
C ASP A 182 15.10 19.66 -3.27
N ALA A 183 14.98 19.66 -1.94
CA ALA A 183 15.57 20.71 -1.09
C ALA A 183 16.68 20.26 -0.11
N VAL A 184 17.45 19.19 -0.39
CA VAL A 184 18.34 18.60 0.64
C VAL A 184 19.82 18.53 0.23
N SER A 185 20.64 19.19 1.04
CA SER A 185 22.11 19.09 1.10
C SER A 185 22.54 17.97 2.04
N SER A 186 23.63 17.29 1.67
CA SER A 186 24.20 16.12 2.34
C SER A 186 24.68 16.36 3.76
N GLU A 187 24.19 15.55 4.73
CA GLU A 187 24.93 15.21 5.95
C GLU A 187 24.83 13.70 6.22
N GLN A 188 25.78 13.19 7.02
CA GLN A 188 26.07 11.77 7.26
C GLN A 188 24.92 11.00 7.93
N THR A 189 24.71 9.76 7.49
CA THR A 189 23.54 8.96 7.85
C THR A 189 23.94 7.50 8.10
N THR A 190 23.15 6.82 8.93
CA THR A 190 23.27 5.38 9.18
C THR A 190 22.89 4.60 7.92
N PRO A 191 23.62 3.53 7.56
CA PRO A 191 23.31 2.74 6.38
C PRO A 191 21.91 2.12 6.51
N ILE A 192 21.05 2.39 5.52
CA ILE A 192 19.80 1.65 5.33
C ILE A 192 20.19 0.27 4.80
N ASN A 193 19.96 -0.75 5.62
CA ASN A 193 20.18 -2.14 5.19
C ASN A 193 19.02 -2.67 4.37
N LYS A 194 17.78 -2.27 4.69
CA LYS A 194 16.56 -2.79 4.07
C LYS A 194 15.46 -1.74 3.96
N LEU A 195 14.93 -1.53 2.76
CA LEU A 195 13.83 -0.61 2.46
C LEU A 195 12.56 -1.39 2.07
N THR A 196 11.52 -1.21 2.87
CA THR A 196 10.20 -1.77 2.64
C THR A 196 9.21 -0.67 2.27
N VAL A 197 8.67 -0.76 1.06
CA VAL A 197 7.62 0.14 0.57
C VAL A 197 6.27 -0.53 0.71
N VAL A 198 5.36 0.11 1.43
CA VAL A 198 3.98 -0.31 1.60
C VAL A 198 3.03 0.71 1.00
N GLY A 199 1.83 0.28 0.63
CA GLY A 199 0.83 1.20 0.10
C GLY A 199 -0.56 0.59 0.09
N LYS A 200 -1.58 1.44 0.23
CA LYS A 200 -2.98 1.07 0.04
C LYS A 200 -3.70 2.12 -0.79
N HIS A 201 -4.75 1.74 -1.50
CA HIS A 201 -5.48 2.63 -2.41
C HIS A 201 -4.61 3.28 -3.50
N LEU A 202 -3.42 2.73 -3.81
CA LEU A 202 -2.60 3.26 -4.90
C LEU A 202 -3.31 2.96 -6.22
N CYS A 203 -3.68 3.99 -6.98
CA CYS A 203 -4.24 3.80 -8.31
C CYS A 203 -3.26 3.00 -9.20
N GLY A 204 -3.73 2.49 -10.35
CA GLY A 204 -2.90 1.69 -11.24
C GLY A 204 -1.59 2.40 -11.59
N ALA A 205 -1.68 3.62 -12.13
CA ALA A 205 -0.51 4.41 -12.48
C ALA A 205 0.46 4.66 -11.30
N ALA A 206 -0.06 4.93 -10.10
CA ALA A 206 0.78 5.13 -8.91
C ALA A 206 1.43 3.83 -8.44
N THR A 207 0.72 2.70 -8.55
CA THR A 207 1.28 1.37 -8.29
C THR A 207 2.45 1.12 -9.24
N ASP A 208 2.25 1.35 -10.52
CA ASP A 208 3.28 1.12 -11.54
C ASP A 208 4.52 2.01 -11.32
N ILE A 209 4.35 3.28 -10.94
CA ILE A 209 5.45 4.17 -10.52
C ILE A 209 6.20 3.62 -9.29
N VAL A 210 5.49 3.06 -8.31
CA VAL A 210 6.12 2.48 -7.12
C VAL A 210 6.92 1.23 -7.46
N LEU A 211 6.42 0.36 -8.35
CA LEU A 211 7.08 -0.91 -8.67
C LEU A 211 8.39 -0.75 -9.45
N VAL A 212 8.59 0.37 -10.16
CA VAL A 212 9.85 0.68 -10.86
C VAL A 212 10.90 1.33 -9.95
N TYR A 213 10.58 1.55 -8.68
CA TYR A 213 11.45 2.26 -7.77
C TYR A 213 12.71 1.43 -7.42
N GLU A 214 13.88 1.97 -7.74
CA GLU A 214 15.16 1.32 -7.51
C GLU A 214 15.58 1.34 -6.03
N GLY A 215 16.36 0.33 -5.62
CA GLY A 215 16.88 0.24 -4.25
C GLY A 215 15.82 -0.11 -3.19
N VAL A 216 14.64 -0.57 -3.61
CA VAL A 216 13.66 -1.21 -2.72
C VAL A 216 14.02 -2.68 -2.55
N ASP A 217 13.90 -3.19 -1.33
CA ASP A 217 14.13 -4.61 -1.04
C ASP A 217 12.80 -5.36 -0.99
N GLN A 218 11.73 -4.68 -0.57
CA GLN A 218 10.43 -5.28 -0.34
C GLN A 218 9.26 -4.36 -0.69
N PHE A 219 8.24 -4.91 -1.34
CA PHE A 219 6.98 -4.22 -1.67
C PHE A 219 5.80 -4.91 -1.02
N GLY A 220 4.91 -4.16 -0.38
CA GLY A 220 3.63 -4.61 0.16
C GLY A 220 2.50 -3.68 -0.26
N ILE A 221 1.92 -3.92 -1.43
CA ILE A 221 0.98 -3.00 -2.08
C ILE A 221 -0.42 -3.62 -2.16
N ALA A 222 -1.37 -3.03 -1.43
CA ALA A 222 -2.78 -3.33 -1.62
C ALA A 222 -3.27 -2.65 -2.92
N LEU A 223 -3.62 -3.48 -3.91
CA LEU A 223 -3.92 -3.05 -5.26
C LEU A 223 -5.32 -2.42 -5.34
N CYS A 224 -5.41 -1.18 -5.83
CA CYS A 224 -6.66 -0.42 -5.89
C CYS A 224 -7.75 -1.08 -6.74
N CYS A 225 -9.01 -0.94 -6.36
CA CYS A 225 -10.18 -1.50 -7.05
C CYS A 225 -10.31 -0.99 -8.50
N HIS A 226 -10.05 0.30 -8.75
CA HIS A 226 -10.27 0.87 -10.08
C HIS A 226 -9.20 0.50 -11.11
N ALA A 227 -7.99 0.10 -10.67
CA ALA A 227 -6.82 -0.16 -11.52
C ALA A 227 -6.53 0.90 -12.59
N LYS A 228 -6.99 2.14 -12.38
CA LYS A 228 -6.85 3.22 -13.36
C LYS A 228 -5.36 3.46 -13.63
N CYS A 229 -4.94 3.11 -14.83
CA CYS A 229 -3.55 3.16 -15.26
C CYS A 229 -3.44 4.01 -16.53
N ASP A 230 -2.23 4.47 -16.79
CA ASP A 230 -1.84 5.17 -18.00
C ASP A 230 -0.93 4.25 -18.82
N VAL A 231 -1.15 4.20 -20.13
CA VAL A 231 -0.40 3.31 -21.04
C VAL A 231 1.10 3.62 -20.98
N GLY A 232 1.47 4.89 -20.79
CA GLY A 232 2.85 5.33 -20.64
C GLY A 232 3.53 4.84 -19.36
N LEU A 233 2.76 4.58 -18.30
CA LEU A 233 3.28 4.26 -16.96
C LEU A 233 3.25 2.77 -16.63
N TYR A 234 2.42 1.98 -17.30
CA TYR A 234 2.34 0.54 -17.02
C TYR A 234 3.70 -0.16 -17.18
N VAL A 235 4.08 -0.94 -16.16
CA VAL A 235 5.45 -1.47 -16.03
C VAL A 235 5.81 -2.57 -17.03
N ASN A 236 4.83 -3.33 -17.52
CA ASN A 236 5.08 -4.52 -18.35
C ASN A 236 4.37 -4.46 -19.71
N LYS A 237 4.69 -3.43 -20.50
CA LYS A 237 4.02 -3.19 -21.79
C LYS A 237 4.17 -4.34 -22.77
N GLU A 238 5.33 -5.01 -22.77
CA GLU A 238 5.62 -6.16 -23.63
C GLU A 238 4.70 -7.35 -23.32
N TYR A 239 4.36 -7.60 -22.06
CA TYR A 239 3.40 -8.66 -21.69
C TYR A 239 2.01 -8.44 -22.31
N LEU A 240 1.62 -7.18 -22.49
CA LEU A 240 0.33 -6.80 -23.08
C LEU A 240 0.46 -6.40 -24.56
N HIS A 241 1.54 -6.79 -25.22
CA HIS A 241 1.77 -6.45 -26.63
C HIS A 241 0.60 -6.90 -27.51
N GLY A 242 0.20 -6.04 -28.45
CA GLY A 242 -0.92 -6.28 -29.36
C GLY A 242 -2.31 -6.04 -28.77
N MET A 243 -2.42 -5.61 -27.51
CA MET A 243 -3.71 -5.20 -26.92
C MET A 243 -3.92 -3.69 -26.90
N ASP A 244 -5.17 -3.29 -27.03
CA ASP A 244 -5.61 -1.94 -26.68
C ASP A 244 -5.66 -1.79 -25.15
N MET A 245 -4.52 -1.40 -24.56
CA MET A 245 -4.40 -1.13 -23.13
C MET A 245 -5.35 -0.02 -22.66
N GLN A 246 -5.66 0.97 -23.51
CA GLN A 246 -6.57 2.05 -23.13
C GLN A 246 -8.00 1.53 -22.97
N PHE A 247 -8.40 0.60 -23.83
CA PHE A 247 -9.66 -0.14 -23.68
C PHE A 247 -9.65 -1.03 -22.44
N MET A 248 -8.57 -1.77 -22.18
CA MET A 248 -8.46 -2.59 -20.96
C MET A 248 -8.61 -1.79 -19.67
N PHE A 249 -7.96 -0.63 -19.57
CA PHE A 249 -8.10 0.25 -18.39
C PHE A 249 -9.51 0.82 -18.22
N LYS A 250 -10.29 0.94 -19.29
CA LYS A 250 -11.72 1.27 -19.18
C LYS A 250 -12.49 0.07 -18.64
N LEU A 251 -12.19 -1.14 -19.10
CA LEU A 251 -12.87 -2.36 -18.66
C LEU A 251 -12.65 -2.68 -17.19
N THR A 252 -11.47 -2.39 -16.61
CA THR A 252 -11.24 -2.63 -15.17
C THR A 252 -12.25 -1.89 -14.28
N SER A 253 -12.82 -0.78 -14.76
CA SER A 253 -13.88 -0.06 -14.03
C SER A 253 -15.17 -0.88 -13.87
N TYR A 254 -15.41 -1.86 -14.75
CA TYR A 254 -16.63 -2.68 -14.71
C TYR A 254 -16.68 -3.66 -13.56
N GLN A 255 -15.52 -4.01 -12.99
CA GLN A 255 -15.46 -4.86 -11.81
C GLN A 255 -16.23 -4.24 -10.61
N HIS A 256 -16.30 -2.90 -10.55
CA HIS A 256 -16.84 -2.17 -9.40
C HIS A 256 -17.96 -1.18 -9.74
N CYS A 257 -18.43 -1.14 -10.99
CA CYS A 257 -19.46 -0.19 -11.41
C CYS A 257 -20.88 -0.58 -10.98
N TYR A 258 -21.05 -1.78 -10.40
CA TYR A 258 -22.33 -2.30 -9.93
C TYR A 258 -22.43 -2.30 -8.40
N GLY A 259 -23.56 -1.82 -7.87
CA GLY A 259 -23.84 -1.81 -6.42
C GLY A 259 -24.22 -3.18 -5.87
N LYS A 260 -24.71 -3.22 -4.61
CA LYS A 260 -25.10 -4.45 -3.89
C LYS A 260 -26.42 -5.09 -4.36
N GLN A 261 -26.94 -4.69 -5.52
CA GLN A 261 -28.19 -5.19 -6.07
C GLN A 261 -27.97 -6.50 -6.83
N GLU A 262 -29.03 -7.30 -6.99
CA GLU A 262 -28.98 -8.44 -7.91
C GLU A 262 -28.63 -7.94 -9.32
N LEU A 263 -27.65 -8.61 -9.93
CA LEU A 263 -27.13 -8.26 -11.24
C LEU A 263 -27.82 -9.12 -12.29
N ASN A 264 -28.23 -8.50 -13.41
CA ASN A 264 -28.66 -9.27 -14.57
C ASN A 264 -27.45 -9.92 -15.27
N GLU A 265 -27.71 -10.82 -16.22
CA GLU A 265 -26.66 -11.56 -16.94
C GLU A 265 -25.63 -10.65 -17.62
N GLU A 266 -26.08 -9.56 -18.23
CA GLU A 266 -25.19 -8.58 -18.88
C GLU A 266 -24.26 -7.88 -17.86
N GLN A 267 -24.79 -7.53 -16.69
CA GLN A 267 -24.03 -6.89 -15.62
C GLN A 267 -23.02 -7.86 -14.99
N MET A 268 -23.42 -9.12 -14.79
CA MET A 268 -22.52 -10.17 -14.33
C MET A 268 -21.37 -10.39 -15.32
N PHE A 269 -21.69 -10.48 -16.61
CA PHE A 269 -20.70 -10.63 -17.68
C PHE A 269 -19.71 -9.46 -17.72
N ARG A 270 -20.19 -8.21 -17.64
CA ARG A 270 -19.32 -7.03 -17.62
C ARG A 270 -18.41 -6.99 -16.38
N LYS A 271 -18.93 -7.42 -15.22
CA LYS A 271 -18.14 -7.53 -13.99
C LYS A 271 -17.03 -8.56 -14.13
N GLU A 272 -17.33 -9.73 -14.71
CA GLU A 272 -16.34 -10.76 -15.01
C GLU A 272 -15.28 -10.26 -16.00
N LEU A 273 -15.71 -9.58 -17.07
CA LEU A 273 -14.81 -9.00 -18.06
C LEU A 273 -13.84 -7.99 -17.42
N GLY A 274 -14.35 -7.13 -16.54
CA GLY A 274 -13.53 -6.19 -15.78
C GLY A 274 -12.52 -6.88 -14.87
N PHE A 275 -12.92 -7.99 -14.24
CA PHE A 275 -12.02 -8.80 -13.41
C PHE A 275 -10.94 -9.50 -14.24
N LYS A 276 -11.28 -10.06 -15.41
CA LYS A 276 -10.31 -10.67 -16.34
C LYS A 276 -9.27 -9.65 -16.81
N ALA A 277 -9.72 -8.47 -17.25
CA ALA A 277 -8.82 -7.37 -17.63
C ALA A 277 -7.89 -6.99 -16.47
N ARG A 278 -8.42 -6.96 -15.24
CA ARG A 278 -7.63 -6.67 -14.04
C ARG A 278 -6.56 -7.73 -13.76
N GLN A 279 -6.93 -9.01 -13.84
CA GLN A 279 -5.99 -10.13 -13.65
C GLN A 279 -4.81 -10.01 -14.61
N MET A 280 -5.06 -9.69 -15.89
CA MET A 280 -4.00 -9.51 -16.89
C MET A 280 -3.02 -8.39 -16.47
N LEU A 281 -3.50 -7.26 -15.94
CA LEU A 281 -2.62 -6.19 -15.47
C LEU A 281 -1.79 -6.62 -14.25
N ASP A 282 -2.41 -7.28 -13.29
CA ASP A 282 -1.75 -7.66 -12.05
C ASP A 282 -0.76 -8.82 -12.26
N VAL A 283 -1.07 -9.77 -13.15
CA VAL A 283 -0.13 -10.81 -13.58
C VAL A 283 1.06 -10.18 -14.30
N GLY A 284 0.86 -9.20 -15.18
CA GLY A 284 1.96 -8.49 -15.81
C GLY A 284 2.85 -7.74 -14.81
N ARG A 285 2.29 -7.15 -13.74
CA ARG A 285 3.06 -6.58 -12.62
C ARG A 285 3.86 -7.63 -11.86
N ILE A 286 3.27 -8.80 -11.61
CA ILE A 286 3.96 -9.94 -10.97
C ILE A 286 5.15 -10.38 -11.82
N LEU A 287 4.95 -10.61 -13.12
CA LEU A 287 6.00 -11.01 -14.06
C LEU A 287 7.13 -9.98 -14.16
N TYR A 288 6.80 -8.68 -14.12
CA TYR A 288 7.80 -7.61 -14.10
C TYR A 288 8.64 -7.63 -12.81
N LEU A 289 8.02 -7.82 -11.64
CA LEU A 289 8.76 -7.93 -10.39
C LEU A 289 9.62 -9.21 -10.35
N GLN A 290 9.12 -10.32 -10.89
CA GLN A 290 9.90 -11.54 -11.03
C GLN A 290 11.13 -11.34 -11.94
N SER A 291 10.97 -10.66 -13.08
CA SER A 291 12.08 -10.38 -13.99
C SER A 291 13.14 -9.44 -13.42
N THR A 292 12.78 -8.62 -12.43
CA THR A 292 13.71 -7.75 -11.68
C THR A 292 14.30 -8.42 -10.43
N GLY A 293 14.07 -9.74 -10.28
CA GLY A 293 14.71 -10.59 -9.27
C GLY A 293 13.97 -10.72 -7.95
N TYR A 294 12.71 -10.28 -7.85
CA TYR A 294 11.92 -10.46 -6.63
C TYR A 294 11.26 -11.85 -6.59
N THR A 295 11.16 -12.41 -5.38
CA THR A 295 10.14 -13.41 -5.07
C THR A 295 8.81 -12.68 -4.85
N VAL A 296 7.77 -13.05 -5.60
CA VAL A 296 6.50 -12.34 -5.64
C VAL A 296 5.34 -13.27 -5.27
N GLY A 297 4.29 -12.71 -4.68
CA GLY A 297 3.01 -13.38 -4.55
C GLY A 297 1.86 -12.43 -4.30
N LEU A 298 0.66 -13.01 -4.23
CA LEU A 298 -0.60 -12.28 -4.12
C LEU A 298 -1.47 -12.89 -3.02
N VAL A 299 -2.10 -12.08 -2.17
CA VAL A 299 -3.00 -12.56 -1.11
C VAL A 299 -4.32 -11.80 -1.15
N LYS A 300 -5.45 -12.51 -0.99
CA LYS A 300 -6.79 -11.92 -0.91
C LYS A 300 -7.05 -11.52 0.55
N TYR A 301 -6.59 -10.34 0.93
CA TYR A 301 -6.49 -9.92 2.33
C TYR A 301 -7.81 -9.44 2.94
N CYS A 302 -8.87 -9.23 2.15
CA CYS A 302 -10.22 -8.93 2.63
C CYS A 302 -11.28 -9.38 1.61
N SER A 303 -12.55 -9.40 2.01
CA SER A 303 -13.64 -9.80 1.10
C SER A 303 -14.04 -8.66 0.16
N ASP A 304 -14.65 -9.02 -0.98
CA ASP A 304 -15.19 -8.05 -1.94
C ASP A 304 -16.37 -7.23 -1.34
N GLU A 305 -16.99 -7.73 -0.27
CA GLU A 305 -18.02 -7.01 0.49
C GLU A 305 -17.44 -5.91 1.39
N GLU A 306 -16.23 -6.12 1.90
CA GLU A 306 -15.50 -5.16 2.72
C GLU A 306 -14.84 -4.08 1.87
N SER A 307 -14.30 -4.46 0.70
CA SER A 307 -13.74 -3.53 -0.28
C SER A 307 -13.51 -4.21 -1.63
N GLY A 308 -13.61 -3.43 -2.71
CA GLY A 308 -13.10 -3.85 -4.02
C GLY A 308 -11.57 -3.97 -4.07
N GLU A 309 -10.87 -3.54 -3.02
CA GLU A 309 -9.43 -3.67 -2.83
C GLU A 309 -9.15 -4.91 -1.98
N ALA A 310 -9.25 -6.07 -2.60
CA ALA A 310 -9.11 -7.34 -1.90
C ALA A 310 -7.69 -7.91 -2.00
N TRP A 311 -6.83 -7.39 -2.89
CA TRP A 311 -5.59 -8.05 -3.29
C TRP A 311 -4.34 -7.32 -2.80
N LEU A 312 -3.50 -8.01 -2.03
CA LEU A 312 -2.20 -7.56 -1.55
C LEU A 312 -1.11 -8.22 -2.39
N LEU A 313 -0.47 -7.43 -3.25
CA LEU A 313 0.75 -7.80 -3.95
C LEU A 313 1.92 -7.66 -2.98
N TRP A 314 2.69 -8.72 -2.81
CA TRP A 314 3.92 -8.68 -2.02
C TRP A 314 5.10 -9.16 -2.85
N ALA A 315 6.25 -8.51 -2.68
CA ALA A 315 7.49 -8.86 -3.35
C ALA A 315 8.69 -8.65 -2.42
N LYS A 316 9.69 -9.55 -2.46
CA LYS A 316 10.90 -9.46 -1.65
C LYS A 316 12.15 -9.98 -2.36
N LYS A 317 13.28 -9.33 -2.10
CA LYS A 317 14.64 -9.82 -2.37
C LYS A 317 15.24 -10.43 -1.11
#